data_AF-A0A1Y6CNQ6-F1
#
_entry.id   AF-A0A1Y6CNQ6-F1
#
_cell.length_a   1.000
_cell.length_b   1.000
_cell.length_c   1.000
_cell.angle_alpha   90.00
_cell.angle_beta   90.00
_cell.angle_gamma   90.00
#
_symmetry.space_group_name_H-M   'P 1'
#
loop_
_entity.id
_entity.type
_entity.pdbx_description
1 polymer ?
#
loop_
_entity_poly.entity_id
_entity_poly.type
_entity_poly.pdbx_seq_one_letter_code
_entity_poly.pdbx_strand_id
1 'polypeptide(L)'
;MRNLGILLFWFGIIVGTVAAAKNPAPEEDFSDQVPLFMGALLVGFSGMVLWRKGAAASDAASSSDDLSPDDLGASIHEAHEIVCTLTQKPLDYKTLLPTIDQCLALIHRVVEARKVLYRRMSMTQVTIAMSDLAHAERLLNRVWSMVSDGHRDEEELMGLVHHAHQYLQTTERNLKVGHA
;
A
#
# COMPACT_ATOMS: atom_id res chain seq x y z
N MET A 1 5.25 18.30 14.23
CA MET A 1 4.24 19.15 13.54
C MET A 1 2.87 18.48 13.36
N ARG A 2 2.79 17.15 13.21
CA ARG A 2 1.52 16.41 13.03
C ARG A 2 0.49 16.67 14.14
N ASN A 3 0.90 16.51 15.40
CA ASN A 3 0.00 16.68 16.56
C ASN A 3 -0.52 18.12 16.67
N LEU A 4 0.30 19.12 16.35
CA LEU A 4 -0.11 20.52 16.33
C LEU A 4 -1.17 20.78 15.24
N GLY A 5 -1.00 20.21 14.04
CA GLY A 5 -1.99 20.32 12.96
C GLY A 5 -3.33 19.67 13.33
N ILE A 6 -3.31 18.51 13.98
CA ILE A 6 -4.51 17.81 14.47
C ILE A 6 -5.23 18.66 15.53
N LEU A 7 -4.49 19.25 16.49
CA LEU A 7 -5.07 20.11 17.51
C LEU A 7 -5.72 21.37 16.91
N LEU A 8 -5.05 22.04 15.97
CA LEU A 8 -5.58 23.22 15.28
C LEU A 8 -6.85 22.89 14.47
N PHE A 9 -6.86 21.73 13.80
CA PHE A 9 -8.03 21.26 13.05
C PHE A 9 -9.25 21.05 13.95
N TRP A 10 -9.09 20.30 15.04
CA TRP A 10 -10.18 20.07 16.00
C TRP A 10 -10.63 21.36 16.68
N PHE A 11 -9.70 22.23 17.04
CA PHE A 11 -10.03 23.53 17.61
C PHE A 11 -10.86 24.39 16.65
N GLY A 12 -10.48 24.46 15.38
CA GLY A 12 -11.25 25.16 14.35
C GLY A 12 -12.67 24.60 14.17
N ILE A 13 -12.82 23.27 14.19
CA ILE A 13 -14.14 22.62 14.13
C ILE A 13 -14.99 23.01 15.33
N ILE A 14 -14.47 22.87 16.56
CA ILE A 14 -15.24 23.14 17.79
C ILE A 14 -15.67 24.60 17.87
N VAL A 15 -14.75 25.54 17.60
CA VAL A 15 -15.08 26.97 17.64
C VAL A 15 -16.04 27.32 16.50
N GLY A 16 -15.85 26.76 15.31
CA GLY A 16 -16.72 26.99 14.16
C GLY A 16 -18.15 26.48 14.37
N THR A 17 -18.32 25.29 14.97
CA THR A 17 -19.67 24.75 15.25
C THR A 17 -20.38 25.55 16.34
N VAL A 18 -19.69 26.00 17.38
CA VAL A 18 -20.27 26.88 18.41
C VAL A 18 -20.67 28.23 17.83
N ALA A 19 -19.83 28.82 16.97
CA ALA A 19 -20.14 30.07 16.29
C ALA A 19 -21.35 29.93 15.34
N ALA A 20 -21.42 28.83 14.59
CA ALA A 20 -22.52 28.55 13.66
C ALA A 20 -23.85 28.21 14.34
N ALA A 21 -23.81 27.63 15.55
CA ALA A 21 -25.01 27.29 16.32
C ALA A 21 -25.71 28.52 16.91
N LYS A 22 -25.07 29.70 16.91
CA LYS A 22 -25.66 30.93 17.44
C LYS A 22 -26.57 31.57 16.40
N ASN A 23 -27.88 31.47 16.63
CA ASN A 23 -28.89 32.14 15.82
C ASN A 23 -28.70 33.68 15.82
N PRO A 24 -29.06 34.35 14.72
CA PRO A 24 -29.09 35.80 14.66
C PRO A 24 -30.11 36.39 15.65
N ALA A 25 -29.91 37.65 16.03
CA ALA A 25 -30.89 38.36 16.83
C ALA A 25 -32.22 38.51 16.06
N PRO A 26 -33.37 38.69 16.75
CA PRO A 26 -34.69 38.76 16.09
C PRO A 26 -34.84 39.88 15.04
N GLU A 27 -33.95 40.89 15.09
CA GLU A 27 -33.98 42.07 14.23
C GLU A 27 -32.86 42.06 13.18
N GLU A 28 -32.06 41.00 13.10
CA GLU A 28 -30.91 40.89 12.20
C GLU A 28 -31.03 39.69 11.26
N ASP A 29 -30.67 39.90 9.98
CA ASP A 29 -30.65 38.82 8.98
C ASP A 29 -29.43 37.89 9.13
N PHE A 30 -28.37 38.33 9.80
CA PHE A 30 -27.11 37.60 9.94
C PHE A 30 -26.62 37.56 11.39
N SER A 31 -25.90 36.50 11.75
CA SER A 31 -25.33 36.35 13.09
C SER A 31 -24.05 37.18 13.24
N ASP A 32 -23.91 37.91 14.34
CA ASP A 32 -22.67 38.59 14.73
C ASP A 32 -21.43 37.68 14.81
N GLN A 33 -21.64 36.36 14.82
CA GLN A 33 -20.57 35.36 14.90
C GLN A 33 -19.97 35.00 13.55
N VAL A 34 -20.45 35.56 12.43
CA VAL A 34 -19.90 35.30 11.09
C VAL A 34 -18.37 35.53 11.01
N PRO A 35 -17.79 36.63 11.55
CA PRO A 35 -16.34 36.80 11.54
C PRO A 35 -15.60 35.73 12.34
N LEU A 36 -16.17 35.31 13.48
CA LEU A 36 -15.60 34.25 14.33
C LEU A 36 -15.62 32.90 13.61
N PHE A 37 -16.73 32.58 12.94
CA PHE A 37 -16.87 31.39 12.10
C PHE A 37 -15.84 31.37 10.98
N MET A 38 -15.67 32.48 10.26
CA MET A 38 -14.68 32.60 9.18
C MET A 38 -13.25 32.43 9.72
N GLY A 39 -12.93 32.99 10.88
CA GLY A 39 -11.65 32.78 11.56
C GLY A 39 -11.41 31.31 11.92
N ALA A 40 -12.42 30.66 12.51
CA ALA A 40 -12.35 29.24 12.88
C ALA A 40 -12.16 28.33 11.66
N LEU A 41 -12.82 28.65 10.54
CA LEU A 41 -12.68 27.94 9.27
C LEU A 41 -11.24 28.04 8.74
N LEU A 42 -10.65 29.25 8.72
CA LEU A 42 -9.28 29.45 8.28
C LEU A 42 -8.27 28.72 9.16
N VAL A 43 -8.48 28.73 10.49
CA VAL A 43 -7.66 27.99 11.44
C VAL A 43 -7.77 26.49 11.21
N GLY A 44 -8.98 25.96 11.03
CA GLY A 44 -9.23 24.56 10.73
C GLY A 44 -8.55 24.12 9.42
N PHE A 45 -8.69 24.93 8.36
CA PHE A 45 -8.07 24.67 7.06
C PHE A 45 -6.54 24.68 7.16
N SER A 46 -5.97 25.65 7.87
CA SER A 46 -4.54 25.74 8.12
C SER A 46 -4.03 24.54 8.92
N GLY A 47 -4.78 24.10 9.93
CA GLY A 47 -4.52 22.88 10.70
C GLY A 47 -4.50 21.63 9.83
N MET A 48 -5.47 21.49 8.92
CA MET A 48 -5.54 20.39 7.95
C MET A 48 -4.32 20.38 7.01
N VAL A 49 -3.94 21.54 6.46
CA VAL A 49 -2.76 21.68 5.60
C VAL A 49 -1.49 21.29 6.37
N LEU A 50 -1.33 21.77 7.60
CA LEU A 50 -0.17 21.47 8.44
C LEU A 50 -0.11 19.99 8.83
N TRP A 51 -1.27 19.38 9.12
CA TRP A 51 -1.40 17.96 9.39
C TRP A 51 -0.97 17.13 8.17
N ARG A 52 -1.47 17.46 6.97
CA ARG A 52 -1.08 16.76 5.73
C ARG A 52 0.40 16.91 5.41
N LYS A 53 0.98 18.10 5.57
CA LYS A 53 2.42 18.32 5.37
C LYS A 53 3.26 17.53 6.38
N GLY A 54 2.82 17.47 7.64
CA GLY A 54 3.46 16.66 8.67
C GLY A 54 3.41 15.16 8.36
N ALA A 55 2.29 14.65 7.88
CA ALA A 55 2.16 13.26 7.46
C ALA A 55 3.06 12.94 6.25
N ALA A 56 3.08 13.80 5.24
CA ALA A 56 3.96 13.64 4.08
C ALA A 56 5.45 13.68 4.45
N ALA A 57 5.85 14.51 5.42
CA ALA A 57 7.22 14.57 5.91
C ALA A 57 7.60 13.32 6.73
N SER A 58 6.68 12.79 7.56
CA SER A 58 6.88 11.52 8.26
C SER A 58 6.96 10.34 7.28
N ASP A 59 6.12 10.31 6.25
CA ASP A 59 6.16 9.31 5.19
C ASP A 59 7.46 9.39 4.37
N ALA A 60 7.97 10.61 4.14
CA ALA A 60 9.26 10.81 3.46
C ALA A 60 10.43 10.33 4.34
N ALA A 61 10.36 10.58 5.66
CA ALA A 61 11.36 10.15 6.62
C ALA A 61 11.28 8.65 6.95
N SER A 62 10.14 7.98 6.76
CA SER A 62 10.04 6.51 6.84
C SER A 62 10.42 5.83 5.51
N SER A 63 10.32 6.54 4.38
CA SER A 63 10.81 6.06 3.09
C SER A 63 12.32 6.17 2.91
N SER A 64 13.06 6.54 3.97
CA SER A 64 14.53 6.50 3.99
C SER A 64 15.09 5.14 4.44
N ASP A 65 14.26 4.11 4.62
CA ASP A 65 14.71 2.76 4.29
C ASP A 65 14.86 2.73 2.76
N ASP A 66 16.05 3.15 2.31
CA ASP A 66 16.53 3.22 0.93
C ASP A 66 16.55 1.80 0.33
N LEU A 67 15.38 1.26 0.05
CA LEU A 67 15.23 0.16 -0.88
C LEU A 67 15.51 0.73 -2.27
N SER A 68 16.69 0.41 -2.80
CA SER A 68 17.03 0.78 -4.16
C SER A 68 15.98 0.18 -5.09
N PRO A 69 15.51 0.89 -6.12
CA PRO A 69 14.65 0.32 -7.16
C PRO A 69 15.23 -0.98 -7.75
N ASP A 70 16.56 -1.09 -7.78
CA ASP A 70 17.26 -2.30 -8.23
C ASP A 70 17.06 -3.47 -7.25
N ASP A 71 16.96 -3.20 -5.94
CA ASP A 71 16.66 -4.19 -4.91
C ASP A 71 15.21 -4.71 -5.02
N LEU A 72 14.28 -3.87 -5.49
CA LEU A 72 12.89 -4.27 -5.74
C LEU A 72 12.78 -5.17 -6.98
N GLY A 73 13.48 -4.81 -8.05
CA GLY A 73 13.60 -5.66 -9.24
C GLY A 73 14.23 -7.01 -8.89
N ALA A 74 15.30 -7.00 -8.09
CA ALA A 74 15.94 -8.21 -7.58
C ALA A 74 15.00 -9.05 -6.71
N SER A 75 14.20 -8.44 -5.83
CA SER A 75 13.25 -9.16 -4.97
C SER A 75 12.16 -9.89 -5.78
N ILE A 76 11.68 -9.28 -6.86
CA ILE A 76 10.68 -9.91 -7.76
C ILE A 76 11.31 -11.02 -8.59
N HIS A 77 12.54 -10.80 -9.07
CA HIS A 77 13.30 -11.83 -9.78
C HIS A 77 13.57 -13.04 -8.88
N GLU A 78 14.00 -12.82 -7.64
CA GLU A 78 14.21 -13.88 -6.65
C GLU A 78 12.91 -14.64 -6.35
N ALA A 79 11.79 -13.92 -6.16
CA ALA A 79 10.48 -14.55 -5.96
C ALA A 79 10.07 -15.40 -7.17
N HIS A 80 10.33 -14.92 -8.39
CA HIS A 80 10.07 -15.66 -9.62
C HIS A 80 10.94 -16.92 -9.74
N GLU A 81 12.23 -16.85 -9.44
CA GLU A 81 13.15 -18.00 -9.45
C GLU A 81 12.76 -19.07 -8.42
N ILE A 82 12.32 -18.64 -7.23
CA ILE A 82 11.83 -19.56 -6.19
C ILE A 82 10.63 -20.37 -6.72
N VAL A 83 9.63 -19.67 -7.28
CA VAL A 83 8.44 -20.34 -7.82
C VAL A 83 8.78 -21.17 -9.07
N CYS A 84 9.73 -20.73 -9.90
CA CYS A 84 10.24 -21.51 -11.03
C CYS A 84 10.88 -22.83 -10.56
N THR A 85 11.63 -22.79 -9.45
CA THR A 85 12.27 -23.98 -8.90
C THR A 85 11.23 -24.97 -8.36
N LEU A 86 10.14 -24.46 -7.77
CA LEU A 86 9.02 -25.28 -7.30
C LEU A 86 8.26 -25.96 -8.45
N THR A 87 8.15 -25.35 -9.63
CA THR A 87 7.47 -25.97 -10.77
C THR A 87 8.32 -27.02 -11.50
N GLN A 88 9.63 -27.05 -11.29
CA GLN A 88 10.54 -27.97 -11.98
C GLN A 88 10.89 -29.23 -11.18
N LYS A 89 10.67 -29.22 -9.86
CA LYS A 89 11.03 -30.31 -8.96
C LYS A 89 9.77 -31.01 -8.42
N PRO A 90 9.83 -32.31 -8.11
CA PRO A 90 8.74 -32.98 -7.39
C PRO A 90 8.51 -32.30 -6.04
N LEU A 91 7.25 -32.20 -5.60
CA LEU A 91 6.89 -31.48 -4.39
C LEU A 91 7.44 -32.19 -3.15
N ASP A 92 8.42 -31.57 -2.50
CA ASP A 92 8.78 -31.91 -1.13
C ASP A 92 7.99 -31.04 -0.15
N TYR A 93 6.93 -31.62 0.41
CA TYR A 93 6.04 -30.96 1.36
C TYR A 93 6.74 -30.39 2.59
N LYS A 94 7.91 -30.92 2.99
CA LYS A 94 8.69 -30.40 4.12
C LYS A 94 9.35 -29.07 3.81
N THR A 95 9.77 -28.87 2.56
CA THR A 95 10.44 -27.66 2.10
C THR A 95 9.50 -26.69 1.40
N LEU A 96 8.31 -27.15 0.99
CA LEU A 96 7.32 -26.34 0.28
C LEU A 96 6.82 -25.13 1.09
N LEU A 97 6.37 -25.32 2.33
CA LEU A 97 5.89 -24.23 3.20
C LEU A 97 6.93 -23.13 3.41
N PRO A 98 8.16 -23.41 3.89
CA PRO A 98 9.16 -22.36 4.09
C PRO A 98 9.58 -21.68 2.78
N THR A 99 9.52 -22.40 1.66
CA THR A 99 9.79 -21.82 0.33
C THR A 99 8.69 -20.83 -0.09
N ILE A 100 7.42 -21.17 0.16
CA ILE A 100 6.30 -20.27 -0.09
C ILE A 100 6.37 -19.05 0.85
N ASP A 101 6.71 -19.23 2.13
CA ASP A 101 6.87 -18.14 3.09
C ASP A 101 7.96 -17.15 2.64
N GLN A 102 9.10 -17.65 2.16
CA GLN A 102 10.16 -16.81 1.62
C GLN A 102 9.67 -16.01 0.40
N CYS A 103 8.92 -16.65 -0.51
CA CYS A 103 8.36 -15.97 -1.68
C CYS A 103 7.35 -14.87 -1.28
N LEU A 104 6.46 -15.16 -0.33
CA LEU A 104 5.48 -14.20 0.18
C LEU A 104 6.16 -13.01 0.87
N ALA A 105 7.25 -13.23 1.62
CA ALA A 105 8.02 -12.16 2.24
C ALA A 105 8.64 -11.20 1.18
N LEU A 106 9.15 -11.76 0.07
CA LEU A 106 9.68 -10.97 -1.05
C LEU A 106 8.58 -10.15 -1.74
N ILE A 107 7.42 -10.76 -2.00
CA ILE A 107 6.26 -10.05 -2.57
C ILE A 107 5.81 -8.91 -1.63
N HIS A 108 5.74 -9.17 -0.32
CA HIS A 108 5.33 -8.17 0.65
C HIS A 108 6.25 -6.96 0.65
N ARG A 109 7.56 -7.19 0.64
CA ARG A 109 8.59 -6.14 0.56
C ARG A 109 8.37 -5.21 -0.64
N VAL A 110 8.01 -5.78 -1.79
CA VAL A 110 7.71 -5.02 -3.01
C VAL A 110 6.44 -4.19 -2.88
N VAL A 111 5.38 -4.76 -2.29
CA VAL A 111 4.09 -4.09 -2.08
C VAL A 111 4.21 -2.93 -1.08
N GLU A 112 5.03 -3.08 -0.05
CA GLU A 112 5.34 -2.01 0.91
C GLU A 112 6.11 -0.87 0.23
N ALA A 113 7.05 -1.21 -0.66
CA ALA A 113 7.85 -0.24 -1.40
C ALA A 113 7.17 0.34 -2.65
N ARG A 114 5.86 0.12 -2.85
CA ARG A 114 5.11 0.62 -4.04
C ARG A 114 5.30 2.11 -4.34
N LYS A 115 5.52 2.94 -3.31
CA LYS A 115 5.77 4.39 -3.46
C LYS A 115 7.03 4.66 -4.28
N VAL A 116 8.04 3.80 -4.22
CA VAL A 116 9.27 3.89 -5.00
C VAL A 116 8.98 3.59 -6.47
N LEU A 117 8.17 2.57 -6.76
CA LEU A 117 7.74 2.22 -8.12
C LEU A 117 6.96 3.37 -8.78
N TYR A 118 6.04 4.02 -8.05
CA TYR A 118 5.30 5.18 -8.55
C TYR A 118 6.16 6.39 -8.93
N ARG A 119 7.40 6.50 -8.42
CA ARG A 119 8.31 7.60 -8.79
C ARG A 119 9.00 7.38 -10.13
N ARG A 120 9.11 6.14 -10.60
CA ARG A 120 9.86 5.79 -11.82
C ARG A 120 8.98 5.31 -12.96
N MET A 121 7.83 4.72 -12.65
CA MET A 121 6.95 4.11 -13.65
C MET A 121 5.65 4.88 -13.77
N SER A 122 4.99 4.71 -14.92
CA SER A 122 3.64 5.25 -15.10
C SER A 122 2.66 4.61 -14.11
N MET A 123 1.63 5.37 -13.71
CA MET A 123 0.56 4.87 -12.83
C MET A 123 -0.05 3.57 -13.37
N THR A 124 -0.23 3.48 -14.69
CA THR A 124 -0.77 2.30 -15.37
C THR A 124 0.13 1.07 -15.19
N GLN A 125 1.44 1.21 -15.41
CA GLN A 125 2.39 0.11 -15.25
C GLN A 125 2.44 -0.40 -13.80
N VAL A 126 2.51 0.51 -12.83
CA VAL A 126 2.52 0.11 -11.41
C VAL A 126 1.21 -0.58 -11.03
N THR A 127 0.08 -0.10 -11.54
CA THR A 127 -1.23 -0.72 -11.25
C THR A 127 -1.32 -2.14 -11.81
N ILE A 128 -0.86 -2.36 -13.04
CA ILE A 128 -0.80 -3.70 -13.65
C ILE A 128 0.11 -4.62 -12.82
N ALA A 129 1.33 -4.17 -12.52
CA ALA A 129 2.29 -4.94 -11.73
C ALA A 129 1.77 -5.29 -10.32
N MET A 130 1.14 -4.33 -9.63
CA MET A 130 0.54 -4.59 -8.31
C MET A 130 -0.66 -5.53 -8.39
N SER A 131 -1.45 -5.46 -9.46
CA SER A 131 -2.56 -6.38 -9.70
C SER A 131 -2.06 -7.81 -9.89
N ASP A 132 -1.02 -7.99 -10.72
CA ASP A 132 -0.40 -9.29 -10.98
C ASP A 132 0.23 -9.88 -9.70
N LEU A 133 0.96 -9.07 -8.92
CA LEU A 133 1.51 -9.49 -7.63
C LEU A 133 0.42 -9.91 -6.64
N ALA A 134 -0.69 -9.18 -6.56
CA ALA A 134 -1.81 -9.54 -5.69
C ALA A 134 -2.46 -10.87 -6.12
N HIS A 135 -2.50 -11.17 -7.42
CA HIS A 135 -2.96 -12.47 -7.90
C HIS A 135 -1.99 -13.60 -7.52
N ALA A 136 -0.69 -13.40 -7.73
CA ALA A 136 0.34 -14.36 -7.34
C ALA A 136 0.30 -14.64 -5.82
N GLU A 137 0.23 -13.60 -5.00
CA GLU A 137 0.14 -13.69 -3.54
C GLU A 137 -1.08 -14.52 -3.10
N ARG A 138 -2.26 -14.27 -3.67
CA ARG A 138 -3.47 -15.04 -3.34
C ARG A 138 -3.34 -16.51 -3.69
N LEU A 139 -2.75 -16.83 -4.84
CA LEU A 139 -2.52 -18.22 -5.26
C LEU A 139 -1.53 -18.91 -4.31
N LEU A 140 -0.43 -18.26 -3.98
CA LEU A 140 0.57 -18.79 -3.04
C LEU A 140 -0.01 -18.97 -1.63
N ASN A 141 -0.81 -18.03 -1.13
CA ASN A 141 -1.52 -18.17 0.14
C ASN A 141 -2.51 -19.34 0.12
N ARG A 142 -3.17 -19.60 -1.02
CA ARG A 142 -4.05 -20.77 -1.17
C ARG A 142 -3.26 -22.07 -1.12
N VAL A 143 -2.13 -22.15 -1.84
CA VAL A 143 -1.22 -23.30 -1.79
C VAL A 143 -0.72 -23.52 -0.36
N TRP A 144 -0.28 -22.45 0.31
CA TRP A 144 0.16 -22.49 1.70
C TRP A 144 -0.92 -23.10 2.62
N SER A 145 -2.16 -22.60 2.52
CA SER A 145 -3.30 -23.09 3.31
C SER A 145 -3.61 -24.56 3.04
N MET A 146 -3.60 -24.98 1.77
CA MET A 146 -3.85 -26.38 1.40
C MET A 146 -2.78 -27.30 2.00
N VAL A 147 -1.51 -26.91 1.91
CA VAL A 147 -0.39 -27.69 2.43
C VAL A 147 -0.40 -27.72 3.96
N SER A 148 -0.73 -26.62 4.64
CA SER A 148 -0.86 -26.57 6.10
C SER A 148 -2.00 -27.45 6.60
N ASP A 149 -3.09 -27.54 5.84
CA ASP A 149 -4.25 -28.38 6.15
C ASP A 149 -4.03 -29.86 5.78
N GLY A 150 -2.87 -30.20 5.23
CA GLY A 150 -2.51 -31.57 4.86
C GLY A 150 -3.14 -32.07 3.56
N HIS A 151 -3.66 -31.19 2.71
CA HIS A 151 -4.08 -31.54 1.35
C HIS A 151 -2.84 -31.86 0.51
N ARG A 152 -2.87 -33.00 -0.19
CA ARG A 152 -1.73 -33.53 -0.98
C ARG A 152 -2.09 -33.80 -2.44
N ASP A 153 -3.09 -33.09 -2.96
CA ASP A 153 -3.39 -33.12 -4.38
C ASP A 153 -2.28 -32.37 -5.13
N GLU A 154 -1.29 -33.12 -5.60
CA GLU A 154 -0.12 -32.57 -6.28
C GLU A 154 -0.50 -31.88 -7.59
N GLU A 155 -1.56 -32.33 -8.28
CA GLU A 155 -2.03 -31.74 -9.53
C GLU A 155 -2.67 -30.37 -9.29
N GLU A 156 -3.54 -30.25 -8.28
CA GLU A 156 -4.13 -28.95 -7.90
C GLU A 156 -3.07 -27.98 -7.39
N LEU A 157 -2.16 -28.45 -6.51
CA LEU A 157 -1.09 -27.61 -5.96
C LEU A 157 -0.15 -27.11 -7.07
N MET A 158 0.27 -27.98 -7.99
CA MET A 158 1.12 -27.60 -9.12
C MET A 158 0.43 -26.65 -10.08
N GLY A 159 -0.87 -26.83 -10.32
CA GLY A 159 -1.66 -25.88 -11.11
C GLY A 159 -1.63 -24.47 -10.52
N LEU A 160 -1.86 -24.35 -9.21
CA LEU A 160 -1.83 -23.06 -8.52
C LEU A 160 -0.44 -22.41 -8.52
N VAL A 161 0.62 -23.19 -8.26
CA VAL A 161 2.01 -22.70 -8.30
C VAL A 161 2.39 -22.27 -9.72
N HIS A 162 1.96 -23.01 -10.75
CA HIS A 162 2.19 -22.64 -12.14
C HIS A 162 1.50 -21.33 -12.52
N HIS A 163 0.26 -21.11 -12.08
CA HIS A 163 -0.41 -19.84 -12.30
C HIS A 163 0.27 -18.68 -11.56
N ALA A 164 0.72 -18.90 -10.31
CA ALA A 164 1.49 -17.90 -9.58
C ALA A 164 2.80 -17.53 -10.32
N HIS A 165 3.48 -18.53 -10.89
CA HIS A 165 4.67 -18.32 -11.74
C HIS A 165 4.39 -17.40 -12.93
N GLN A 166 3.28 -17.62 -13.65
CA GLN A 166 2.90 -16.81 -14.82
C GLN A 166 2.66 -15.34 -14.47
N TYR A 167 2.01 -15.07 -13.33
CA TYR A 167 1.80 -13.70 -12.86
C TYR A 167 3.11 -13.02 -12.45
N LEU A 168 4.00 -13.74 -11.74
CA LEU A 168 5.32 -13.20 -11.37
C LEU A 168 6.19 -12.92 -12.59
N GLN A 169 6.18 -13.80 -13.59
CA GLN A 169 6.91 -13.61 -14.84
C GLN A 169 6.39 -12.40 -15.63
N THR A 170 5.07 -12.22 -15.66
CA THR A 170 4.43 -11.08 -16.34
C THR A 170 4.78 -9.77 -15.61
N THR A 171 4.76 -9.78 -14.28
CA THR A 171 5.19 -8.65 -13.45
C THR A 171 6.65 -8.28 -13.74
N GLU A 172 7.56 -9.24 -13.69
CA GLU A 172 8.99 -9.02 -13.94
C GLU A 172 9.22 -8.42 -15.33
N ARG A 173 8.55 -8.94 -16.35
CA ARG A 173 8.63 -8.42 -17.72
C ARG A 173 8.14 -6.98 -17.81
N ASN A 174 7.00 -6.66 -17.17
CA ASN A 174 6.41 -5.32 -17.19
C ASN A 174 7.30 -4.29 -16.48
N LEU A 175 8.00 -4.72 -15.44
CA LEU A 175 8.95 -3.86 -14.72
C LEU A 175 10.23 -3.61 -15.53
N LYS A 176 10.77 -4.63 -16.22
CA LYS A 176 11.94 -4.46 -17.11
C LYS A 176 11.66 -3.53 -18.30
N VAL A 177 10.46 -3.61 -18.89
CA VAL A 177 10.08 -2.77 -20.04
C VAL A 177 9.95 -1.29 -19.65
N GLY A 178 9.63 -0.98 -18.39
CA GLY A 178 9.58 0.41 -17.91
C GLY A 178 10.94 1.10 -17.72
N HIS A 179 12.06 0.36 -17.87
CA HIS A 179 13.42 0.89 -17.73
C HIS A 179 14.11 1.19 -19.08
N ALA A 180 13.48 0.90 -20.21
CA ALA A 180 13.97 1.17 -21.57
C ALA A 180 13.36 2.46 -22.13
#